data_AF-A0A4Z2D7I8-F1
#
_entry.id   AF-A0A4Z2D7I8-F1
#
_cell.length_a   1.000
_cell.length_b   1.000
_cell.length_c   1.000
_cell.angle_alpha   90.00
_cell.angle_beta   90.00
_cell.angle_gamma   90.00
#
_symmetry.space_group_name_H-M   'P 1'
#
loop_
_entity.id
_entity.type
_entity.pdbx_description
1 polymer ?
#
loop_
_entity_poly.entity_id
_entity_poly.type
_entity_poly.pdbx_seq_one_letter_code
_entity_poly.pdbx_strand_id
1 'polypeptide(L)'
;MAIVFYFLNIVKHIRKFRSKLEFSHVSRLLMYFGNLFYFVTSDVSHKISELRALYAADTVNYKSVEQMVFYEEKQNEHLPVKKWRCTGCRTLLRLHRALLFVIDLMLEVCRVLCTFLW
;
A
#
# COMPACT_ATOMS: atom_id res chain seq x y z
N MET A 1 2.46 5.12 10.02
CA MET A 1 2.13 6.52 10.37
C MET A 1 2.22 7.45 9.17
N ALA A 2 3.35 7.54 8.44
CA ALA A 2 3.47 8.43 7.27
C ALA A 2 2.36 8.28 6.22
N ILE A 3 2.06 7.05 5.77
CA ILE A 3 1.01 6.79 4.76
C ILE A 3 -0.37 7.33 5.17
N VAL A 4 -0.73 7.22 6.45
CA VAL A 4 -2.04 7.67 6.97
C VAL A 4 -2.14 9.21 6.97
N PHE A 5 -1.04 9.90 7.29
CA PHE A 5 -0.99 11.36 7.21
C PHE A 5 -1.03 11.85 5.76
N TYR A 6 -0.32 11.20 4.84
CA TYR A 6 -0.44 11.48 3.41
C TYR A 6 -1.87 11.24 2.91
N PHE A 7 -2.50 10.14 3.34
CA PHE A 7 -3.88 9.81 3.00
C PHE A 7 -4.87 10.89 3.43
N LEU A 8 -4.82 11.30 4.70
CA LEU A 8 -5.70 12.35 5.23
C LEU A 8 -5.51 13.68 4.48
N ASN A 9 -4.28 14.01 4.09
CA ASN A 9 -4.01 15.21 3.28
C ASN A 9 -4.55 15.10 1.86
N ILE A 10 -4.45 13.93 1.22
CA ILE A 10 -4.98 13.69 -0.13
C ILE A 10 -6.50 13.75 -0.13
N VAL A 11 -7.16 13.06 0.81
CA VAL A 11 -8.63 13.08 0.92
C VAL A 11 -9.13 14.50 1.19
N LYS A 12 -8.44 15.28 2.03
CA LYS A 12 -8.75 16.70 2.22
C LYS A 12 -8.57 17.51 0.93
N HIS A 13 -7.51 17.28 0.17
CA HIS A 13 -7.27 17.97 -1.10
C HIS A 13 -8.30 17.60 -2.17
N ILE A 14 -8.63 16.31 -2.32
CA ILE A 14 -9.66 15.82 -3.25
C ILE A 14 -11.03 16.39 -2.86
N ARG A 15 -11.39 16.40 -1.57
CA ARG A 15 -12.64 17.02 -1.10
C ARG A 15 -12.68 18.53 -1.35
N LYS A 16 -11.56 19.23 -1.15
CA LYS A 16 -11.42 20.67 -1.47
C LYS A 16 -11.53 20.94 -2.98
N PHE A 17 -11.17 19.96 -3.80
CA PHE A 17 -11.27 20.03 -5.26
C PHE A 17 -12.72 20.02 -5.76
N ARG A 18 -13.58 19.27 -5.07
CA ARG A 18 -15.01 19.11 -5.41
C ARG A 18 -15.76 20.43 -5.58
N SER A 19 -15.30 21.51 -4.94
CA SER A 19 -15.98 22.81 -4.95
C SER A 19 -15.45 23.83 -5.99
N LYS A 20 -14.29 23.60 -6.65
CA LYS A 20 -13.70 24.56 -7.61
C LYS A 20 -12.87 23.86 -8.68
N LEU A 21 -13.50 23.53 -9.81
CA LEU A 21 -12.85 22.90 -10.96
C LEU A 21 -12.44 23.95 -12.00
N GLU A 22 -11.27 24.55 -11.76
CA GLU A 22 -10.51 25.24 -12.79
C GLU A 22 -9.46 24.27 -13.34
N PHE A 23 -9.21 24.26 -14.66
CA PHE A 23 -8.20 23.39 -15.28
C PHE A 23 -6.79 23.53 -14.64
N SER A 24 -6.49 24.71 -14.08
CA SER A 24 -5.28 25.01 -13.29
C SER A 24 -5.16 24.18 -12.00
N HIS A 25 -6.28 23.79 -11.40
CA HIS A 25 -6.29 22.93 -10.23
C HIS A 25 -6.01 21.48 -10.64
N VAL A 26 -6.48 21.05 -11.81
CA VAL A 26 -6.35 19.65 -12.26
C VAL A 26 -4.88 19.33 -12.50
N SER A 27 -4.15 20.24 -13.14
CA SER A 27 -2.70 20.08 -13.34
C SER A 27 -1.93 19.96 -12.02
N ARG A 28 -2.25 20.77 -11.00
CA ARG A 28 -1.63 20.65 -9.66
C ARG A 28 -1.99 19.33 -8.98
N LEU A 29 -3.24 18.88 -9.08
CA LEU A 29 -3.67 17.60 -8.51
C LEU A 29 -2.87 16.44 -9.14
N LEU A 30 -2.69 16.45 -10.46
CA LEU A 30 -1.88 15.46 -11.17
C LEU A 30 -0.40 15.50 -10.74
N MET A 31 0.17 16.69 -10.50
CA MET A 31 1.53 16.80 -9.94
C MET A 31 1.64 16.18 -8.52
N TYR A 32 0.66 16.43 -7.65
CA TYR A 32 0.61 15.79 -6.33
C TYR A 32 0.50 14.27 -6.43
N PHE A 33 -0.28 13.78 -7.38
CA PHE A 33 -0.36 12.35 -7.66
C PHE A 33 0.97 11.76 -8.11
N GLY A 34 1.75 12.45 -8.94
CA GLY A 34 3.10 11.99 -9.31
C GLY A 34 3.99 11.73 -8.09
N ASN A 35 4.07 12.70 -7.17
CA ASN A 35 4.86 12.57 -5.94
C ASN A 35 4.33 11.47 -5.01
N LEU A 36 3.00 11.35 -4.91
CA LEU A 36 2.37 10.30 -4.12
C LEU A 36 2.67 8.92 -4.69
N PHE A 37 2.48 8.72 -6.00
CA PHE A 37 2.72 7.42 -6.63
C PHE A 37 4.19 7.04 -6.56
N TYR A 38 5.11 8.00 -6.62
CA TYR A 38 6.52 7.74 -6.38
C TYR A 38 6.75 7.14 -4.99
N PHE A 39 6.20 7.76 -3.94
CA PHE A 39 6.33 7.25 -2.57
C PHE A 39 5.70 5.86 -2.40
N VAL A 40 4.49 5.65 -2.93
CA VAL A 40 3.79 4.36 -2.88
C VAL A 40 4.59 3.28 -3.63
N THR A 41 5.09 3.60 -4.82
CA THR A 41 5.89 2.67 -5.64
C THR A 41 7.17 2.28 -4.91
N SER A 42 7.88 3.25 -4.33
CA SER A 42 9.09 2.99 -3.54
C SER A 42 8.81 2.05 -2.35
N ASP A 43 7.74 2.32 -1.59
CA ASP A 43 7.33 1.52 -0.44
C ASP A 43 6.91 0.08 -0.81
N VAL A 44 6.28 -0.08 -1.98
CA VAL A 44 5.91 -1.37 -2.59
C VAL A 44 7.15 -2.12 -3.08
N SER A 45 8.04 -1.47 -3.85
CA SER A 45 9.28 -2.06 -4.37
C SER A 45 10.18 -2.56 -3.24
N HIS A 46 10.31 -1.79 -2.16
CA HIS A 46 11.07 -2.21 -0.99
C HIS A 46 10.51 -3.50 -0.37
N LYS A 47 9.18 -3.60 -0.20
CA LYS A 47 8.54 -4.80 0.36
C LYS A 47 8.65 -6.01 -0.55
N ILE A 48 8.53 -5.82 -1.86
CA ILE A 48 8.77 -6.90 -2.84
C ILE A 48 10.21 -7.38 -2.72
N SER A 49 11.17 -6.46 -2.56
CA SER A 49 12.58 -6.82 -2.35
C SER A 49 12.79 -7.61 -1.06
N GLU A 50 12.15 -7.23 0.05
CA GLU A 50 12.18 -8.00 1.31
C GLU A 50 11.64 -9.43 1.12
N LEU A 51 10.49 -9.59 0.46
CA LEU A 51 9.92 -10.92 0.18
C LEU A 51 10.82 -11.76 -0.72
N ARG A 52 11.44 -11.14 -1.74
CA ARG A 52 12.41 -11.83 -2.61
C ARG A 52 13.65 -12.27 -1.84
N ALA A 53 14.13 -11.45 -0.90
CA ALA A 53 15.27 -11.81 -0.05
C ALA A 53 14.93 -13.00 0.87
N LEU A 54 13.72 -13.04 1.44
CA LEU A 54 13.23 -14.18 2.23
C LEU A 54 13.15 -15.45 1.37
N TYR A 55 12.60 -15.35 0.16
CA TYR A 55 12.55 -16.48 -0.78
C TYR A 55 13.94 -16.97 -1.19
N ALA A 56 14.88 -16.06 -1.45
CA ALA A 56 16.25 -16.43 -1.79
C ALA A 56 16.99 -17.10 -0.62
N ALA A 57 16.68 -16.70 0.62
CA ALA A 57 17.26 -17.31 1.82
C ALA A 57 16.71 -18.70 2.12
N ASP A 58 15.42 -18.94 1.85
CA ASP A 58 14.77 -20.24 2.06
C ASP A 58 13.67 -20.49 1.02
N THR A 59 14.10 -21.08 -0.10
CA THR A 59 13.23 -21.34 -1.26
C THR A 59 12.19 -22.41 -1.00
N VAL A 60 12.35 -23.24 0.04
CA VAL A 60 11.42 -24.33 0.37
C VAL A 60 10.26 -23.80 1.19
N ASN A 61 10.56 -23.07 2.27
CA ASN A 61 9.54 -22.58 3.20
C ASN A 61 8.83 -21.30 2.70
N TYR A 62 9.46 -20.51 1.82
CA TYR A 62 8.85 -19.31 1.24
C TYR A 62 8.35 -19.49 -0.20
N LYS A 63 8.21 -20.74 -0.68
CA LYS A 63 7.77 -21.05 -2.05
C LYS A 63 6.34 -20.59 -2.35
N SER A 64 5.45 -20.67 -1.38
CA SER A 64 4.07 -20.16 -1.49
C SER A 64 3.72 -19.34 -0.25
N VAL A 65 2.70 -18.49 -0.37
CA VAL A 65 2.18 -17.72 0.78
C VAL A 65 1.70 -18.65 1.88
N GLU A 66 1.03 -19.75 1.53
CA GLU A 66 0.54 -20.74 2.49
C GLU A 66 1.71 -21.39 3.26
N GLN A 67 2.74 -21.86 2.54
CA GLN A 67 3.91 -22.46 3.18
C GLN A 67 4.65 -21.48 4.07
N MET A 68 4.78 -20.22 3.64
CA MET A 68 5.37 -19.15 4.44
C MET A 68 4.60 -18.94 5.74
N VAL A 69 3.26 -18.90 5.68
CA VAL A 69 2.42 -18.71 6.86
C VAL A 69 2.63 -19.87 7.85
N PHE A 70 2.52 -21.11 7.39
CA PHE A 70 2.74 -22.28 8.24
C PHE A 70 4.15 -22.33 8.83
N TYR A 71 5.17 -22.00 8.03
CA TYR A 71 6.54 -21.95 8.49
C TYR A 71 6.74 -20.90 9.57
N GLU A 72 6.35 -19.64 9.32
CA GLU A 72 6.53 -18.56 10.29
C GLU A 72 5.70 -18.79 11.56
N GLU A 73 4.50 -19.37 11.45
CA GLU A 73 3.69 -19.75 12.60
C GLU A 73 4.40 -20.81 13.46
N LYS A 74 4.88 -21.89 12.83
CA LYS A 74 5.60 -22.97 13.51
C LYS A 74 6.87 -22.50 14.21
N GLN A 75 7.62 -21.55 13.61
CA GLN A 75 8.80 -20.95 14.25
C GLN A 75 8.46 -20.16 15.51
N ASN A 76 7.23 -19.69 15.65
CA ASN A 76 6.78 -18.85 16.75
C ASN A 76 5.88 -19.60 17.76
N GLU A 77 5.57 -20.87 17.55
CA GLU A 77 4.64 -21.68 18.35
C GLU A 77 4.99 -21.70 19.85
N HIS A 78 6.28 -21.70 20.19
CA HIS A 78 6.75 -21.72 21.58
C HIS A 78 7.16 -20.33 22.12
N LEU A 79 6.96 -19.27 21.34
CA LEU A 79 7.31 -17.91 21.73
C LEU A 79 6.06 -17.16 22.21
N PRO A 80 6.17 -16.30 23.24
CA PRO A 80 5.09 -15.40 23.59
C PRO A 80 4.80 -14.44 22.42
N VAL A 81 3.52 -14.12 22.19
CA VAL A 81 3.04 -13.30 21.04
C VAL A 81 3.85 -12.02 20.83
N LYS A 82 4.28 -11.35 21.91
CA LYS A 82 5.09 -10.12 21.84
C LYS A 82 6.47 -10.32 21.18
N LYS A 83 6.97 -11.55 21.10
CA LYS A 83 8.26 -11.92 20.50
C LYS A 83 8.11 -12.56 19.12
N TRP A 84 6.89 -12.69 18.59
CA TRP A 84 6.67 -13.32 17.31
C TRP A 84 7.39 -12.58 16.19
N ARG A 85 8.16 -13.33 15.40
CA ARG A 85 8.86 -12.85 14.21
C ARG A 85 8.17 -13.40 12.98
N CYS A 86 7.20 -12.63 12.47
CA CYS A 86 6.45 -12.96 11.26
C CYS A 86 6.82 -11.96 10.16
N THR A 87 8.08 -11.98 9.72
CA THR A 87 8.62 -10.95 8.81
C THR A 87 7.93 -11.00 7.45
N GLY A 88 7.84 -12.19 6.84
CA GLY A 88 7.17 -12.41 5.57
C GLY A 88 5.68 -12.12 5.64
N CYS A 89 4.98 -12.69 6.63
CA CYS A 89 3.55 -12.44 6.84
C CYS A 89 3.24 -10.95 7.04
N ARG A 90 4.05 -10.26 7.87
CA ARG A 90 3.89 -8.81 8.11
C ARG A 90 4.16 -8.00 6.84
N THR A 91 5.20 -8.31 6.09
CA THR A 91 5.53 -7.60 4.85
C THR A 91 4.43 -7.81 3.80
N LEU A 92 3.92 -9.02 3.66
CA LEU A 92 2.80 -9.35 2.77
C LEU A 92 1.52 -8.60 3.15
N LEU A 93 1.17 -8.57 4.44
CA LEU A 93 -0.01 -7.82 4.92
C LEU A 93 0.09 -6.32 4.63
N ARG A 94 1.29 -5.75 4.77
CA ARG A 94 1.52 -4.33 4.45
C ARG A 94 1.42 -4.07 2.94
N LEU A 95 1.89 -4.99 2.11
CA LEU A 95 1.75 -4.93 0.65
C LEU A 95 0.28 -5.02 0.23
N HIS A 96 -0.48 -5.95 0.82
CA HIS A 96 -1.92 -6.07 0.60
C HIS A 96 -2.68 -4.77 0.95
N ARG A 97 -2.36 -4.16 2.11
CA ARG A 97 -2.94 -2.86 2.49
C ARG A 97 -2.58 -1.73 1.53
N ALA A 98 -1.36 -1.73 0.98
CA ALA A 98 -0.96 -0.75 -0.03
C ALA A 98 -1.74 -0.93 -1.34
N LEU A 99 -2.01 -2.17 -1.77
CA LEU A 99 -2.83 -2.46 -2.94
C LEU A 99 -4.28 -1.99 -2.76
N LEU A 100 -4.89 -2.30 -1.60
CA LEU A 100 -6.23 -1.81 -1.27
C LEU A 100 -6.30 -0.28 -1.32
N PHE A 101 -5.28 0.40 -0.78
CA PHE A 101 -5.20 1.85 -0.86
C PHE A 101 -5.18 2.38 -2.30
N VAL A 102 -4.40 1.76 -3.19
CA VAL A 102 -4.35 2.17 -4.60
C VAL A 102 -5.70 1.97 -5.27
N ILE A 103 -6.37 0.85 -5.00
CA ILE A 103 -7.73 0.57 -5.52
C ILE A 103 -8.71 1.63 -5.06
N ASP A 104 -8.78 1.91 -3.76
CA ASP A 104 -9.68 2.91 -3.18
C ASP A 104 -9.41 4.31 -3.76
N LEU A 105 -8.13 4.66 -3.95
CA LEU A 105 -7.74 5.93 -4.54
C LEU A 105 -8.22 6.05 -5.98
N MET A 106 -8.01 5.01 -6.81
CA MET A 106 -8.47 5.00 -8.20
C MET A 106 -9.99 5.10 -8.29
N LEU A 107 -10.72 4.38 -7.44
CA LEU A 107 -12.18 4.44 -7.38
C LEU A 107 -12.68 5.85 -7.04
N GLU A 108 -12.05 6.51 -6.07
CA GLU A 108 -12.44 7.87 -5.68
C GLU A 108 -12.13 8.90 -6.77
N VAL A 109 -10.99 8.77 -7.46
CA VAL A 109 -10.66 9.60 -8.62
C VAL A 109 -11.71 9.41 -9.74
N CYS A 110 -12.06 8.16 -10.06
CA CYS A 110 -13.09 7.86 -11.06
C CYS A 110 -14.46 8.42 -10.67
N ARG A 111 -14.85 8.34 -9.39
CA ARG A 111 -16.11 8.92 -8.91
C ARG A 111 -16.17 10.42 -9.12
N VAL A 112 -15.09 11.14 -8.76
CA VAL A 112 -15.01 12.58 -8.94
C VAL A 112 -15.15 12.93 -10.42
N LEU A 113 -14.43 12.23 -11.32
CA LEU A 113 -14.48 12.49 -12.76
C LEU A 113 -15.84 12.17 -13.40
N CYS A 114 -16.47 11.04 -13.03
CA CYS A 114 -17.79 10.66 -13.57
C CYS A 114 -18.92 11.60 -13.15
N THR A 115 -18.85 12.24 -11.98
CA THR A 115 -19.84 13.27 -11.59
C THR A 115 -19.82 14.53 -12.45
N PHE A 116 -18.85 14.71 -13.36
CA PHE A 116 -18.77 15.86 -14.27
C PHE A 116 -19.07 15.51 -15.73
N LEU A 117 -19.38 14.25 -16.06
CA LEU A 117 -19.68 13.79 -17.42
C LEU A 117 -21.19 13.70 -17.72
N TRP A 118 -22.04 14.25 -16.86
CA TRP A 118 -23.48 14.45 -17.06
C TRP A 118 -23.89 15.87 -16.69
#